data_AF-A0A369V9J6-F1
#
_entry.id   AF-A0A369V9J6-F1
#
_cell.length_a   1.000
_cell.length_b   1.000
_cell.length_c   1.000
_cell.angle_alpha   90.00
_cell.angle_beta   90.00
_cell.angle_gamma   90.00
#
_symmetry.space_group_name_H-M   'P 1'
#
loop_
_entity.id
_entity.type
_entity.pdbx_description
1 polymer ?
#
loop_
_entity_poly.entity_id
_entity_poly.type
_entity_poly.pdbx_seq_one_letter_code
_entity_poly.pdbx_strand_id
1 'polypeptide(L)'
;MKKAGILNRRLAGAIAGLGHGDGVLVCDAGMPVPDGPYLVDLAFRAGVPSFEEVLDGLLAELVVEGATAAEEVRGANAGAAALLDGHFPGLTLVPHERLKELSAGARLVVRTGEARPYANVLLRCGVFF
;
A
#
# COMPACT_ATOMS: atom_id res chain seq x y z
N MET A 1 -23.90 1.23 9.82
CA MET A 1 -23.32 0.20 8.92
C MET A 1 -23.04 0.85 7.57
N LYS A 2 -21.81 0.75 7.04
CA LYS A 2 -21.42 1.31 5.72
C LYS A 2 -22.03 0.43 4.61
N LYS A 3 -22.52 1.05 3.52
CA LYS A 3 -23.26 0.36 2.43
C LYS A 3 -22.35 -0.20 1.32
N ALA A 4 -21.17 0.38 1.10
CA ALA A 4 -20.24 0.05 0.04
C ALA A 4 -18.82 0.50 0.41
N GLY A 5 -17.79 0.07 -0.32
CA GLY A 5 -16.38 0.39 -0.05
C GLY A 5 -15.78 -0.43 1.10
N ILE A 6 -14.63 0.01 1.61
CA ILE A 6 -13.88 -0.56 2.71
C ILE A 6 -14.72 -0.52 3.98
N LEU A 7 -15.05 -1.70 4.49
CA LEU A 7 -15.85 -1.90 5.69
C LEU A 7 -15.03 -1.92 6.98
N ASN A 8 -13.72 -2.15 6.88
CA ASN A 8 -12.85 -2.16 8.04
C ASN A 8 -12.87 -0.77 8.71
N ARG A 9 -13.44 -0.68 9.91
CA ARG A 9 -13.65 0.59 10.62
C ARG A 9 -12.36 1.40 10.83
N ARG A 10 -11.23 0.73 11.08
CA ARG A 10 -9.95 1.39 11.33
C ARG A 10 -9.37 1.91 10.03
N LEU A 11 -9.42 1.11 8.97
CA LEU A 11 -8.95 1.51 7.66
C LEU A 11 -9.80 2.65 7.08
N ALA A 12 -11.13 2.52 7.12
CA ALA A 12 -12.03 3.56 6.63
C ALA A 12 -11.85 4.89 7.38
N GLY A 13 -11.66 4.84 8.69
CA GLY A 13 -11.36 6.03 9.48
C GLY A 13 -10.00 6.64 9.16
N ALA A 14 -8.96 5.81 8.97
CA ALA A 14 -7.63 6.27 8.61
C ALA A 14 -7.62 6.93 7.22
N ILE A 15 -8.28 6.34 6.23
CA ILE A 15 -8.39 6.87 4.87
C ILE A 15 -9.12 8.22 4.85
N ALA A 16 -10.21 8.34 5.62
CA ALA A 16 -10.96 9.59 5.72
C ALA A 16 -10.15 10.75 6.35
N GLY A 17 -9.04 10.43 7.02
CA GLY A 17 -8.13 11.42 7.62
C GLY A 17 -6.92 11.78 6.76
N LEU A 18 -6.80 11.25 5.53
CA LEU A 18 -5.69 11.55 4.62
C LEU A 18 -5.91 12.89 3.89
N GLY A 19 -4.82 13.63 3.69
CA GLY A 19 -4.75 14.84 2.87
C GLY A 19 -3.85 14.68 1.65
N HIS A 20 -3.83 15.71 0.79
CA HIS A 20 -2.93 15.78 -0.35
C HIS A 20 -1.45 15.69 0.12
N GLY A 21 -0.67 14.84 -0.53
CA GLY A 21 0.73 14.59 -0.20
C GLY A 21 0.98 13.53 0.87
N ASP A 22 -0.05 13.07 1.59
CA ASP A 22 0.11 12.01 2.59
C ASP A 22 0.54 10.69 1.94
N GLY A 23 1.46 10.00 2.60
CA GLY A 23 1.94 8.68 2.19
C GLY A 23 1.10 7.54 2.76
N VAL A 24 0.74 6.57 1.93
CA VAL A 24 0.10 5.31 2.34
C VAL A 24 0.94 4.13 1.86
N LEU A 25 1.57 3.39 2.77
CA LEU A 25 2.25 2.15 2.43
C LEU A 25 1.24 1.01 2.46
N VAL A 26 1.08 0.27 1.36
CA VAL A 26 0.46 -1.06 1.35
C VAL A 26 1.58 -2.08 1.30
N CYS A 27 1.61 -3.02 2.23
CA CYS A 27 2.76 -3.92 2.37
C CYS A 27 2.41 -5.39 2.59
N ASP A 28 3.38 -6.25 2.26
CA ASP A 28 3.35 -7.67 2.57
C ASP A 28 3.49 -7.93 4.08
N ALA A 29 3.33 -9.19 4.47
CA ALA A 29 3.39 -9.61 5.87
C ALA A 29 4.81 -9.50 6.49
N GLY A 30 5.85 -9.28 5.68
CA GLY A 30 7.25 -9.23 6.10
C GLY A 30 7.84 -7.83 6.24
N MET A 31 7.25 -6.82 5.61
CA MET A 31 7.74 -5.43 5.66
C MET A 31 7.80 -4.92 7.11
N PRO A 32 8.95 -4.40 7.57
CA PRO A 32 9.05 -3.76 8.88
C PRO A 32 8.27 -2.44 8.89
N VAL A 33 7.58 -2.17 9.99
CA VAL A 33 6.85 -0.93 10.19
C VAL A 33 7.58 -0.11 11.27
N PRO A 34 8.19 1.03 10.92
CA PRO A 34 8.86 1.88 11.89
C PRO A 34 7.85 2.59 12.81
N ASP A 35 8.34 3.18 13.90
CA ASP A 35 7.52 4.04 14.75
C ASP A 35 7.08 5.31 14.00
N GLY A 36 5.83 5.73 14.20
CA GLY A 36 5.27 6.97 13.62
C GLY A 36 4.00 6.75 12.80
N PRO A 37 4.06 6.01 11.68
CA PRO A 37 2.88 5.74 10.84
C PRO A 37 1.76 5.03 11.61
N TYR A 38 0.51 5.35 11.28
CA TYR A 38 -0.62 4.60 11.81
C TYR A 38 -0.72 3.24 11.10
N LEU A 39 -0.59 2.15 11.84
CA LEU A 39 -0.70 0.79 11.29
C LEU A 39 -2.13 0.26 11.35
N VAL A 40 -2.65 -0.14 10.19
CA VAL A 40 -3.80 -1.03 10.08
C VAL A 40 -3.33 -2.40 9.61
N ASP A 41 -3.23 -3.34 10.55
CA ASP A 41 -2.86 -4.71 10.25
C ASP A 41 -4.10 -5.53 9.87
N LEU A 42 -4.16 -5.97 8.61
CA LEU A 42 -5.22 -6.82 8.07
C LEU A 42 -4.77 -8.29 7.95
N ALA A 43 -3.50 -8.60 8.20
CA ALA A 43 -2.95 -9.93 8.03
C ALA A 43 -3.68 -10.92 8.94
N PHE A 44 -4.43 -11.84 8.33
CA PHE A 44 -5.13 -12.89 9.06
C PHE A 44 -4.36 -14.22 8.98
N ARG A 45 -3.94 -14.59 7.77
CA ARG A 45 -3.12 -15.77 7.46
C ARG A 45 -2.21 -15.45 6.29
N ALA A 46 -1.19 -16.27 6.07
CA ALA A 46 -0.35 -16.15 4.87
C ALA A 46 -1.22 -16.22 3.60
N GLY A 47 -1.11 -15.20 2.76
CA GLY A 47 -1.91 -14.95 1.56
C GLY A 47 -3.27 -14.28 1.78
N VAL A 48 -3.70 -13.97 3.02
CA VAL A 48 -5.07 -13.51 3.30
C VAL A 48 -5.11 -12.29 4.24
N PRO A 49 -5.66 -11.15 3.78
CA PRO A 49 -6.02 -10.85 2.38
C PRO A 49 -4.78 -10.70 1.49
N SER A 50 -4.93 -10.88 0.17
CA SER A 50 -3.82 -10.71 -0.77
C SER A 50 -3.43 -9.23 -0.91
N PHE A 51 -2.24 -8.98 -1.45
CA PHE A 51 -1.81 -7.60 -1.74
C PHE A 51 -2.73 -6.92 -2.76
N GLU A 52 -3.14 -7.66 -3.80
CA GLU A 52 -4.04 -7.21 -4.85
C GLU A 52 -5.41 -6.78 -4.31
N GLU A 53 -6.07 -7.64 -3.52
CA GLU A 53 -7.40 -7.35 -2.97
C GLU A 53 -7.42 -6.08 -2.12
N VAL A 54 -6.36 -5.87 -1.33
CA VAL A 54 -6.23 -4.68 -0.49
C VAL A 54 -5.90 -3.45 -1.32
N LEU A 55 -4.98 -3.56 -2.28
CA LEU A 55 -4.59 -2.44 -3.14
C LEU A 55 -5.77 -1.96 -3.99
N ASP A 56 -6.51 -2.86 -4.62
CA ASP A 56 -7.70 -2.53 -5.42
C ASP A 56 -8.77 -1.84 -4.59
N GLY A 57 -9.05 -2.37 -3.39
CA GLY A 57 -10.00 -1.77 -2.47
C GLY A 57 -9.61 -0.35 -2.05
N LEU A 58 -8.31 -0.09 -1.86
CA LEU A 58 -7.77 1.23 -1.55
C LEU A 58 -7.87 2.18 -2.73
N LEU A 59 -7.47 1.75 -3.93
CA LEU A 59 -7.50 2.57 -5.13
C LEU A 59 -8.93 2.93 -5.59
N ALA A 60 -9.93 2.15 -5.18
CA ALA A 60 -11.33 2.49 -5.39
C ALA A 60 -11.83 3.68 -4.54
N GLU A 61 -11.15 4.02 -3.43
CA GLU A 61 -11.52 5.13 -2.54
C GLU A 61 -10.48 6.26 -2.45
N LEU A 62 -9.22 6.00 -2.83
CA LEU A 62 -8.13 6.96 -2.76
C LEU A 62 -7.86 7.62 -4.12
N VAL A 63 -7.66 8.94 -4.09
CA VAL A 63 -6.99 9.62 -5.20
C VAL A 63 -5.49 9.53 -4.98
N VAL A 64 -4.78 8.95 -5.94
CA VAL A 64 -3.33 8.75 -5.89
C VAL A 64 -2.70 9.49 -7.05
N GLU A 65 -1.66 10.28 -6.77
CA GLU A 65 -0.90 11.02 -7.79
C GLU A 65 0.50 10.46 -8.05
N GLY A 66 0.94 9.50 -7.23
CA GLY A 66 2.22 8.84 -7.40
C GLY A 66 2.31 7.54 -6.60
N ALA A 67 3.14 6.62 -7.08
CA ALA A 67 3.41 5.35 -6.44
C ALA A 67 4.90 5.02 -6.52
N THR A 68 5.46 4.50 -5.43
CA THR A 68 6.85 4.03 -5.35
C THR A 68 6.89 2.59 -4.85
N ALA A 69 7.65 1.73 -5.53
CA ALA A 69 7.84 0.32 -5.14
C ALA A 69 9.31 -0.08 -5.20
N ALA A 70 9.62 -1.26 -4.64
CA ALA A 70 10.96 -1.82 -4.66
C ALA A 70 11.28 -2.38 -6.07
N GLU A 71 12.45 -2.08 -6.63
CA GLU A 71 12.85 -2.58 -7.97
C GLU A 71 12.99 -4.11 -8.00
N GLU A 72 13.32 -4.72 -6.85
CA GLU A 72 13.46 -6.16 -6.66
C GLU A 72 12.17 -6.93 -6.96
N VAL A 73 10.99 -6.27 -6.89
CA VAL A 73 9.69 -6.86 -7.25
C VAL A 73 9.70 -7.43 -8.67
N ARG A 74 10.47 -6.81 -9.58
CA ARG A 74 10.59 -7.22 -10.98
C ARG A 74 11.19 -8.60 -11.15
N GLY A 75 12.19 -8.94 -10.34
CA GLY A 75 12.88 -10.22 -10.41
C GLY A 75 12.27 -11.31 -9.52
N ALA A 76 11.64 -10.91 -8.42
CA ALA A 76 11.21 -11.84 -7.37
C ALA A 76 9.69 -12.08 -7.31
N ASN A 77 8.87 -11.20 -7.88
CA ASN A 77 7.41 -11.30 -7.81
C ASN A 77 6.73 -10.71 -9.05
N ALA A 78 6.74 -11.47 -10.14
CA ALA A 78 6.15 -11.06 -11.42
C ALA A 78 4.67 -10.69 -11.32
N GLY A 79 3.91 -11.33 -10.42
CA GLY A 79 2.49 -11.00 -10.20
C GLY A 79 2.29 -9.61 -9.62
N ALA A 80 3.01 -9.27 -8.54
CA ALA A 80 2.96 -7.93 -7.96
C ALA A 80 3.52 -6.88 -8.92
N ALA A 81 4.59 -7.20 -9.65
CA ALA A 81 5.16 -6.30 -10.65
C ALA A 81 4.14 -5.94 -11.75
N ALA A 82 3.46 -6.94 -12.32
CA ALA A 82 2.45 -6.73 -13.35
C ALA A 82 1.24 -5.95 -12.84
N LEU A 83 0.78 -6.25 -11.61
CA LEU A 83 -0.29 -5.50 -10.96
C LEU A 83 0.08 -4.02 -10.81
N LEU A 84 1.26 -3.74 -10.27
CA LEU A 84 1.73 -2.37 -10.06
C LEU A 84 1.89 -1.59 -11.38
N ASP A 85 2.36 -2.23 -12.44
CA ASP A 85 2.39 -1.61 -13.78
C ASP A 85 1.00 -1.28 -14.30
N GLY A 86 0.04 -2.18 -14.07
CA GLY A 86 -1.34 -2.02 -14.50
C GLY A 86 -2.01 -0.81 -13.86
N HIS A 87 -1.77 -0.57 -12.56
CA HIS A 87 -2.32 0.59 -11.85
C HIS A 87 -1.50 1.88 -12.04
N PHE A 88 -0.18 1.76 -12.22
CA PHE A 88 0.72 2.92 -12.15
C PHE A 88 1.68 2.96 -13.36
N PRO A 89 1.27 3.53 -14.50
CA PRO A 89 2.16 3.74 -15.64
C PRO A 89 3.40 4.61 -15.33
N GLY A 90 3.33 5.43 -14.29
CA GLY A 90 4.42 6.26 -13.76
C GLY A 90 5.07 5.72 -12.48
N LEU A 91 5.00 4.40 -12.24
CA LEU A 91 5.56 3.76 -11.06
C LEU A 91 7.05 4.09 -10.91
N THR A 92 7.42 4.68 -9.77
CA THR A 92 8.82 4.90 -9.42
C THR A 92 9.37 3.64 -8.75
N LEU A 93 10.51 3.15 -9.23
CA LEU A 93 11.20 2.03 -8.62
C LEU A 93 12.45 2.52 -7.89
N VAL A 94 12.64 2.02 -6.68
CA VAL A 94 13.81 2.30 -5.83
C VAL A 94 14.31 0.99 -5.22
N PRO A 95 15.56 0.92 -4.72
CA PRO A 95 16.00 -0.23 -3.94
C PRO A 95 15.10 -0.46 -2.72
N HIS A 96 14.90 -1.72 -2.31
CA HIS A 96 14.00 -2.06 -1.19
C HIS A 96 14.37 -1.35 0.12
N GLU A 97 15.67 -1.19 0.40
CA GLU A 97 16.13 -0.43 1.57
C GLU A 97 15.69 1.04 1.51
N ARG A 98 15.73 1.65 0.33
CA ARG A 98 15.23 3.02 0.15
C ARG A 98 13.72 3.10 0.34
N LEU A 99 12.96 2.09 -0.09
CA LEU A 99 11.52 2.03 0.17
C LEU A 99 11.22 1.96 1.69
N LYS A 100 12.00 1.21 2.47
CA LYS A 100 11.88 1.17 3.94
C LYS A 100 12.09 2.54 4.55
N GLU A 101 13.14 3.26 4.15
CA GLU A 101 13.40 4.62 4.63
C GLU A 101 12.24 5.57 4.32
N LEU A 102 11.72 5.53 3.09
CA LEU A 102 10.57 6.35 2.68
C LEU A 102 9.31 6.00 3.47
N SER A 103 9.10 4.72 3.80
CA SER A 103 7.92 4.28 4.55
C SER A 103 7.81 4.86 5.96
N ALA A 104 8.91 5.30 6.56
CA ALA A 104 8.89 5.96 7.86
C ALA A 104 8.14 7.30 7.84
N GLY A 105 8.08 7.95 6.67
CA GLY A 105 7.31 9.18 6.46
C GLY A 105 5.84 8.93 6.10
N ALA A 106 5.41 7.67 5.97
CA ALA A 106 4.01 7.37 5.64
C ALA A 106 3.08 7.80 6.77
N ARG A 107 1.91 8.32 6.41
CA ARG A 107 0.84 8.62 7.35
C ARG A 107 0.13 7.35 7.81
N LEU A 108 -0.02 6.41 6.88
CA LEU A 108 -0.74 5.15 7.05
C LEU A 108 0.09 3.99 6.50
N VAL A 109 0.12 2.88 7.23
CA VAL A 109 0.61 1.60 6.74
C VAL A 109 -0.53 0.60 6.81
N VAL A 110 -0.79 -0.10 5.71
CA VAL A 110 -1.78 -1.16 5.58
C VAL A 110 -1.05 -2.47 5.32
N ARG A 111 -0.96 -3.29 6.37
CA ARG A 111 -0.30 -4.60 6.26
C ARG A 111 -1.30 -5.63 5.77
N THR A 112 -0.96 -6.29 4.67
CA THR A 112 -1.74 -7.36 4.05
C THR A 112 -1.27 -8.72 4.55
N GLY A 113 -2.01 -9.78 4.21
CA GLY A 113 -1.57 -11.14 4.45
C GLY A 113 -0.57 -11.64 3.40
N GLU A 114 -0.21 -10.84 2.39
CA GLU A 114 0.64 -11.27 1.28
C GLU A 114 1.95 -11.89 1.76
N ALA A 115 2.27 -13.06 1.22
CA ALA A 115 3.41 -13.87 1.65
C ALA A 115 4.44 -14.07 0.52
N ARG A 116 4.27 -13.34 -0.59
CA ARG A 116 5.25 -13.28 -1.68
C ARG A 116 6.17 -12.06 -1.52
N PRO A 117 7.45 -12.17 -1.90
CA PRO A 117 8.43 -11.10 -1.70
C PRO A 117 8.06 -9.78 -2.37
N TYR A 118 8.45 -8.67 -1.74
CA TYR A 118 8.45 -7.31 -2.31
C TYR A 118 7.09 -6.80 -2.78
N ALA A 119 5.98 -7.35 -2.29
CA ALA A 119 4.64 -6.85 -2.58
C ALA A 119 4.34 -5.63 -1.69
N ASN A 120 5.02 -4.52 -1.99
CA ASN A 120 4.97 -3.29 -1.23
C ASN A 120 4.90 -2.09 -2.18
N VAL A 121 3.99 -1.15 -1.90
CA VAL A 121 3.89 0.11 -2.64
C VAL A 121 3.57 1.26 -1.71
N LEU A 122 4.35 2.34 -1.81
CA LEU A 122 4.09 3.61 -1.15
C LEU A 122 3.32 4.53 -2.10
N LEU A 123 2.06 4.75 -1.79
CA LEU A 123 1.16 5.64 -2.53
C LEU A 123 1.30 7.07 -1.99
N ARG A 124 1.25 8.06 -2.87
CA ARG A 124 1.14 9.48 -2.51
C ARG A 124 -0.26 9.98 -2.84
N CYS A 125 -0.98 10.43 -1.82
CA CYS A 125 -2.34 10.93 -1.97
C CYS A 125 -2.34 12.20 -2.82
N GLY A 126 -3.24 12.24 -3.80
CA GLY A 126 -3.46 13.39 -4.67
C GLY A 126 -4.65 14.23 -4.22
N VAL A 127 -5.14 15.05 -5.14
CA VAL A 127 -6.35 15.85 -4.99
C VAL A 127 -7.34 15.53 -6.12
N PHE A 128 -8.64 15.56 -5.83
CA PHE A 128 -9.69 15.19 -6.78
C PHE A 128 -10.18 16.35 -7.67
N PHE A 129 -9.61 17.55 -7.52
CA PHE A 129 -9.98 18.79 -8.23
C PHE A 129 -8.77 19.48 -8.85
#